data_AF-A0A2M7S5X1-F1
#
_entry.id   AF-A0A2M7S5X1-F1
#
_cell.length_a   1.000
_cell.length_b   1.000
_cell.length_c   1.000
_cell.angle_alpha   90.00
_cell.angle_beta   90.00
_cell.angle_gamma   90.00
#
_symmetry.space_group_name_H-M   'P 1'
#
loop_
_entity.id
_entity.type
_entity.pdbx_description
1 polymer ?
#
loop_
_entity_poly.entity_id
_entity_poly.type
_entity_poly.pdbx_seq_one_letter_code
_entity_poly.pdbx_strand_id
1 'polypeptide(L)'
;MEDKTYKRNFVLNIFLEGMWGLGVGFVVTTTILSVFVSRFTPSKIAVGLLFTIPVIGSSIMPVLTTYFTRKRRFIKWPMICLHVVYVATWLAIAVFTRFSAGMSPKTVLFVFFTIYGTGSILGGMMAPMYFDYIGKIFPSGRGLFSA
;
A
#
# COMPACT_ATOMS: atom_id res chain seq x y z
N MET A 1 13.69 -23.36 14.36
CA MET A 1 12.27 -22.99 14.36
C MET A 1 11.47 -24.24 14.07
N GLU A 2 10.49 -24.58 14.91
CA GLU A 2 9.57 -25.71 14.68
C GLU A 2 8.98 -25.67 13.26
N ASP A 3 9.13 -26.77 12.51
CA ASP A 3 8.69 -26.90 11.10
C ASP A 3 7.22 -26.47 10.88
N LYS A 4 6.37 -26.70 11.89
CA LYS A 4 4.95 -26.32 11.88
C LYS A 4 4.72 -24.80 11.85
N THR A 5 5.49 -24.02 12.61
CA THR A 5 5.36 -22.55 12.66
C THR A 5 5.86 -21.93 11.36
N TYR A 6 6.92 -22.49 10.77
CA TYR A 6 7.44 -22.06 9.47
C TYR A 6 6.42 -22.28 8.34
N LYS A 7 5.87 -23.50 8.20
CA LYS A 7 4.85 -23.81 7.19
C LYS A 7 3.62 -22.91 7.31
N ARG A 8 3.16 -22.65 8.53
CA ARG A 8 2.03 -21.73 8.77
C ARG A 8 2.34 -20.31 8.31
N ASN A 9 3.49 -19.75 8.72
CA ASN A 9 3.87 -18.39 8.35
C ASN A 9 4.07 -18.25 6.83
N PHE A 10 4.62 -19.27 6.19
CA PHE A 10 4.79 -19.34 4.74
C PHE A 10 3.46 -19.28 3.99
N VAL A 11 2.53 -20.17 4.33
CA VAL A 11 1.19 -20.22 3.69
C VAL A 11 0.44 -18.91 3.91
N LEU A 12 0.48 -18.36 5.13
CA LEU A 12 -0.16 -17.08 5.44
C LEU A 12 0.45 -15.91 4.66
N ASN A 13 1.78 -15.91 4.45
CA ASN A 13 2.45 -14.88 3.67
C ASN A 13 2.09 -14.99 2.18
N ILE A 14 2.11 -16.20 1.60
CA ILE A 14 1.65 -16.41 0.21
C ILE A 14 0.22 -15.92 0.02
N PHE A 15 -0.66 -16.25 0.96
CA PHE A 15 -2.05 -15.81 0.89
C PHE A 15 -2.16 -14.27 0.95
N LEU A 16 -1.42 -13.63 1.86
CA LEU A 16 -1.38 -12.17 1.98
C LEU A 16 -0.88 -11.51 0.68
N GLU A 17 0.24 -11.98 0.12
CA GLU A 17 0.78 -11.45 -1.13
C GLU A 17 -0.15 -11.69 -2.32
N GLY A 18 -0.79 -12.86 -2.37
CA GLY A 18 -1.79 -13.18 -3.38
C GLY A 18 -2.99 -12.23 -3.32
N MET A 19 -3.51 -11.96 -2.13
CA MET A 19 -4.60 -10.98 -1.92
C MET A 19 -4.16 -9.56 -2.27
N TRP A 20 -2.95 -9.15 -1.89
CA TRP A 20 -2.41 -7.85 -2.25
C TRP A 20 -2.27 -7.70 -3.77
N GLY A 21 -1.69 -8.69 -4.45
CA GLY A 21 -1.52 -8.70 -5.90
C GLY A 21 -2.86 -8.66 -6.66
N LEU A 22 -3.86 -9.41 -6.20
CA LEU A 22 -5.22 -9.33 -6.75
C LEU A 22 -5.81 -7.92 -6.56
N GLY A 23 -5.64 -7.33 -5.37
CA GLY A 23 -6.09 -5.97 -5.08
C GLY A 23 -5.45 -4.93 -6.00
N VAL A 24 -4.15 -5.01 -6.25
CA VAL A 24 -3.41 -4.12 -7.17
C VAL A 24 -4.03 -4.15 -8.57
N GLY A 25 -4.53 -5.30 -9.03
CA GLY A 25 -5.24 -5.44 -10.30
C GLY A 25 -6.49 -4.57 -10.44
N PHE A 26 -7.16 -4.23 -9.32
CA PHE A 26 -8.35 -3.36 -9.31
C PHE A 26 -8.03 -1.87 -9.21
N VAL A 27 -6.79 -1.51 -8.90
CA VAL A 27 -6.38 -0.11 -8.68
C VAL A 27 -5.21 0.30 -9.56
N VAL A 28 -5.04 -0.36 -10.70
CA VAL A 28 -3.97 -0.07 -11.67
C VAL A 28 -4.05 1.40 -12.09
N THR A 29 -2.98 2.14 -11.82
CA THR A 29 -2.89 3.59 -12.06
C THR A 29 -2.99 3.96 -13.53
N THR A 30 -2.40 3.14 -14.41
CA THR A 30 -2.35 3.38 -15.86
C THR A 30 -3.70 3.25 -16.55
N THR A 31 -4.61 2.45 -16.01
CA THR A 31 -5.89 2.14 -16.66
C THR A 31 -7.06 2.57 -15.78
N ILE A 32 -7.29 1.89 -14.66
CA ILE A 32 -8.50 2.03 -13.86
C ILE A 32 -8.57 3.41 -13.21
N LEU A 33 -7.54 3.82 -12.47
CA LEU A 33 -7.54 5.12 -11.78
C LEU A 33 -7.44 6.29 -12.77
N SER A 34 -6.69 6.12 -13.87
CA SER A 34 -6.63 7.12 -14.93
C SER A 34 -7.98 7.35 -15.59
N VAL A 35 -8.73 6.28 -15.91
CA VAL A 35 -10.10 6.39 -16.44
C VAL A 35 -11.03 7.03 -15.41
N PHE A 36 -10.92 6.66 -14.13
CA PHE A 36 -11.71 7.29 -13.06
C PHE A 36 -11.49 8.81 -13.00
N VAL A 37 -10.24 9.26 -12.90
CA VAL A 37 -9.89 10.70 -12.85
C VAL A 37 -10.33 11.44 -14.12
N SER A 38 -10.17 10.81 -15.29
CA SER A 38 -10.52 11.42 -16.58
C SER A 38 -12.02 11.68 -16.74
N ARG A 39 -12.89 10.99 -15.99
CA ARG A 39 -14.34 11.29 -15.97
C ARG A 39 -14.67 12.61 -15.28
N PHE A 40 -13.78 13.12 -14.43
CA PHE A 40 -13.99 14.35 -13.66
C PHE A 40 -13.13 15.52 -14.16
N THR A 41 -12.07 15.28 -14.93
CA THR A 41 -11.24 16.34 -15.49
C THR A 41 -10.48 15.93 -16.76
N PRO A 42 -10.35 16.82 -17.76
CA PRO A 42 -9.43 16.63 -18.89
C PRO A 42 -7.98 16.99 -18.54
N SER A 43 -7.68 17.41 -17.31
CA SER A 43 -6.35 17.87 -16.91
C SER A 43 -5.32 16.75 -16.89
N LYS A 44 -4.30 16.87 -17.75
CA LYS A 44 -3.13 15.97 -17.76
C LYS A 44 -2.33 16.04 -16.46
N ILE A 45 -2.36 17.17 -15.75
CA ILE A 45 -1.68 17.32 -14.46
C ILE A 45 -2.29 16.40 -13.41
N ALA A 46 -3.63 16.31 -13.37
CA ALA A 46 -4.33 15.42 -12.45
C ALA A 46 -3.98 13.95 -12.72
N VAL A 47 -3.91 13.54 -13.98
CA VAL A 47 -3.46 12.19 -14.36
C VAL A 47 -2.00 11.97 -13.94
N GLY A 48 -1.12 12.96 -14.13
CA GLY A 48 0.27 12.91 -13.67
C GLY A 48 0.40 12.68 -12.16
N LEU A 49 -0.45 13.34 -11.36
CA LEU A 49 -0.47 13.17 -9.90
C LEU A 49 -0.73 11.72 -9.45
N LEU A 50 -1.50 10.94 -10.22
CA LEU A 50 -1.72 9.52 -9.92
C LEU A 50 -0.41 8.72 -9.85
N PHE A 51 0.57 9.09 -10.65
CA PHE A 51 1.89 8.46 -10.70
C PHE A 51 2.87 9.10 -9.71
N THR A 52 2.84 10.43 -9.58
CA THR A 52 3.77 11.16 -8.71
C THR A 52 3.55 10.86 -7.23
N ILE A 53 2.29 10.78 -6.79
CA ILE A 53 1.96 10.59 -5.37
C ILE A 53 2.51 9.25 -4.82
N PRO A 54 2.29 8.09 -5.46
CA PRO A 54 2.88 6.83 -5.02
C PRO A 54 4.40 6.87 -5.01
N VAL A 55 5.03 7.47 -6.02
CA VAL A 55 6.50 7.58 -6.11
C VAL A 55 7.05 8.37 -4.93
N ILE A 56 6.43 9.49 -4.57
CA ILE A 56 6.82 10.28 -3.39
C ILE A 56 6.63 9.43 -2.12
N GLY A 57 5.48 8.78 -1.97
CA GLY A 57 5.19 7.91 -0.83
C GLY A 57 6.22 6.80 -0.68
N SER A 58 6.52 6.08 -1.76
CA SER A 58 7.44 4.94 -1.77
C SER A 58 8.92 5.32 -1.69
N SER A 59 9.28 6.59 -1.94
CA SER A 59 10.68 7.03 -1.92
C SER A 59 11.05 7.73 -0.61
N ILE A 60 10.18 8.63 -0.12
CA ILE A 60 10.49 9.48 1.04
C ILE A 60 10.10 8.79 2.35
N MET A 61 8.92 8.16 2.40
CA MET A 61 8.37 7.63 3.65
C MET A 61 9.16 6.45 4.23
N PRO A 62 9.72 5.51 3.43
CA PRO A 62 10.55 4.45 3.99
C PRO A 62 11.78 4.98 4.73
N VAL A 63 12.41 6.04 4.22
CA VAL A 63 13.61 6.64 4.82
C VAL A 63 13.29 7.20 6.20
N LEU A 64 12.21 7.98 6.29
CA LEU A 64 11.71 8.52 7.56
C LEU A 64 11.34 7.40 8.52
N THR A 65 10.59 6.40 8.04
CA THR A 65 10.09 5.33 8.91
C THR A 65 11.22 4.47 9.46
N THR A 66 12.21 4.13 8.64
CA THR A 66 13.39 3.37 9.06
C THR A 66 14.15 4.09 10.16
N TYR A 67 14.29 5.42 10.07
CA TYR A 67 14.91 6.22 11.13
C TYR A 67 14.17 6.07 12.47
N PHE A 68 12.83 6.12 12.46
CA PHE A 68 12.01 5.99 13.67
C PHE A 68 11.90 4.55 14.21
N THR A 69 12.01 3.54 13.35
CA THR A 69 11.87 2.12 13.74
C THR A 69 13.19 1.45 14.10
N ARG A 70 14.35 2.02 13.73
CA ARG A 70 15.70 1.42 13.91
C ARG A 70 15.99 0.91 15.33
N LYS A 71 15.47 1.57 16.37
CA LYS A 71 15.72 1.21 17.78
C LYS A 71 14.60 0.37 18.42
N ARG A 72 13.51 0.07 17.70
CA ARG A 72 12.34 -0.62 18.26
C ARG A 72 12.47 -2.14 18.10
N ARG A 73 12.60 -2.85 19.22
CA ARG A 73 12.68 -4.32 19.27
C ARG A 73 11.37 -5.02 18.87
N PHE A 74 10.23 -4.34 18.99
CA PHE A 74 8.90 -4.89 18.69
C PHE A 74 8.12 -3.99 17.74
N ILE A 75 8.11 -4.34 16.45
CA ILE A 75 7.40 -3.59 15.39
C ILE A 75 6.09 -4.25 14.93
N LYS A 76 5.77 -5.45 15.44
CA LYS A 76 4.63 -6.26 14.95
C LYS A 76 3.28 -5.53 15.07
N TRP A 77 2.94 -5.03 16.25
CA TRP A 77 1.66 -4.32 16.46
C TRP A 77 1.58 -3.00 15.69
N PRO A 78 2.61 -2.12 15.73
CA PRO A 78 2.64 -0.93 14.88
C PRO A 78 2.46 -1.25 13.39
N MET A 79 3.11 -2.31 12.88
CA MET A 79 2.97 -2.77 11.50
C MET A 79 1.54 -3.20 11.19
N ILE A 80 0.90 -4.00 12.05
CA ILE A 80 -0.49 -4.44 11.87
C ILE A 80 -1.43 -3.24 11.87
N CYS A 81 -1.31 -2.33 12.83
CA CYS A 81 -2.15 -1.12 12.88
C CYS A 81 -1.98 -0.28 11.62
N LEU A 82 -0.74 -0.07 11.17
CA LEU A 82 -0.45 0.67 9.95
C LEU A 82 -1.07 0.00 8.71
N HIS A 83 -1.01 -1.33 8.63
CA HIS A 83 -1.62 -2.11 7.56
C HIS A 83 -3.16 -1.98 7.55
N VAL A 84 -3.80 -2.01 8.73
CA VAL A 84 -5.24 -1.81 8.85
C VAL A 84 -5.64 -0.42 8.36
N VAL A 85 -4.92 0.63 8.77
CA VAL A 85 -5.20 2.00 8.31
C VAL A 85 -4.94 2.14 6.81
N TYR A 86 -3.89 1.51 6.27
CA TYR A 86 -3.63 1.49 4.84
C TYR A 86 -4.79 0.84 4.06
N VAL A 87 -5.25 -0.35 4.45
CA VAL A 87 -6.40 -1.00 3.81
C VAL A 87 -7.66 -0.15 3.95
N ALA A 88 -7.85 0.52 5.08
CA ALA A 88 -8.96 1.45 5.28
C ALA A 88 -8.95 2.62 4.29
N THR A 89 -7.79 3.08 3.81
CA THR A 89 -7.73 4.11 2.75
C THR A 89 -8.29 3.62 1.41
N TRP A 90 -8.01 2.37 1.03
CA TRP A 90 -8.58 1.76 -0.17
C TRP A 90 -10.08 1.51 -0.04
N LEU A 91 -10.51 1.03 1.13
CA LEU A 91 -11.93 0.89 1.42
C LEU A 91 -12.65 2.24 1.39
N ALA A 92 -12.03 3.29 1.95
CA ALA A 92 -12.57 4.64 1.91
C ALA A 92 -12.70 5.16 0.48
N ILE A 93 -11.72 4.90 -0.41
CA ILE A 93 -11.84 5.21 -1.84
C ILE A 93 -13.02 4.46 -2.47
N ALA A 94 -13.13 3.16 -2.25
CA ALA A 94 -14.20 2.34 -2.83
C ALA A 94 -15.59 2.82 -2.39
N VAL A 95 -15.77 3.07 -1.10
CA VAL A 95 -17.02 3.61 -0.54
C VAL A 95 -17.28 5.02 -1.09
N PHE A 96 -16.28 5.89 -1.10
CA PHE A 96 -16.41 7.25 -1.60
C PHE A 96 -16.84 7.29 -3.08
N THR A 97 -16.23 6.48 -3.93
CA THR A 97 -16.57 6.38 -5.36
C THR A 97 -18.02 5.95 -5.59
N ARG A 98 -18.64 5.17 -4.68
CA ARG A 98 -20.06 4.80 -4.78
C ARG A 98 -20.99 6.01 -4.63
N PHE A 99 -20.60 6.99 -3.82
CA PHE A 99 -21.38 8.19 -3.48
C PHE A 99 -20.94 9.44 -4.24
N SER A 100 -19.88 9.36 -5.06
CA SER A 100 -19.38 10.52 -5.81
C SER A 100 -20.31 10.97 -6.95
N ALA A 101 -21.31 10.16 -7.31
CA ALA A 101 -22.30 10.48 -8.34
C ALA A 101 -23.16 11.66 -7.89
N GLY A 102 -23.01 12.82 -8.55
CA GLY A 102 -23.74 14.06 -8.23
C GLY A 102 -22.91 15.10 -7.47
N MET A 103 -21.70 14.77 -7.03
CA MET A 103 -20.77 15.75 -6.47
C MET A 103 -20.09 16.58 -7.57
N SER A 104 -19.64 17.79 -7.22
CA SER A 104 -18.86 18.60 -8.16
C SER A 104 -17.54 17.87 -8.51
N PRO A 105 -17.08 17.91 -9.78
CA PRO A 105 -15.85 17.21 -10.17
C PRO A 105 -14.62 17.63 -9.35
N LYS A 106 -14.54 18.90 -8.96
CA LYS A 106 -13.45 19.43 -8.12
C LYS A 106 -13.45 18.79 -6.72
N THR A 107 -14.62 18.66 -6.10
CA THR A 107 -14.77 18.01 -4.79
C THR A 107 -14.36 16.55 -4.86
N VAL A 108 -14.80 15.84 -5.91
CA VAL A 108 -14.46 14.41 -6.09
C VAL A 108 -12.95 14.22 -6.18
N LEU A 109 -12.30 15.00 -7.04
CA LEU A 109 -10.85 14.90 -7.23
C LEU A 109 -10.08 15.28 -5.96
N PHE A 110 -10.49 16.34 -5.25
CA PHE A 110 -9.84 16.74 -4.01
C PHE A 110 -9.87 15.63 -2.97
N VAL A 111 -11.07 15.11 -2.65
CA VAL A 111 -11.23 14.04 -1.65
C VAL A 111 -10.50 12.76 -2.08
N PHE A 112 -10.62 12.39 -3.36
CA PHE A 112 -9.91 11.23 -3.91
C PHE A 112 -8.40 11.36 -3.72
N PHE A 113 -7.79 12.48 -4.15
CA PHE A 113 -6.35 12.67 -4.04
C PHE A 113 -5.87 12.79 -2.59
N THR A 114 -6.68 13.32 -1.67
CA THR A 114 -6.37 13.31 -0.24
C THR A 114 -6.28 11.88 0.28
N ILE A 115 -7.31 11.05 0.07
CA ILE A 115 -7.32 9.67 0.56
C ILE A 115 -6.22 8.85 -0.12
N TYR A 116 -6.07 8.99 -1.44
CA TYR A 116 -5.04 8.30 -2.23
C TYR A 116 -3.62 8.69 -1.81
N GLY A 117 -3.39 9.97 -1.51
CA GLY A 117 -2.13 10.48 -0.96
C GLY A 117 -1.83 9.92 0.42
N THR A 118 -2.82 9.89 1.31
CA THR A 118 -2.68 9.25 2.62
C THR A 118 -2.34 7.76 2.47
N GLY A 119 -3.06 7.03 1.62
CA GLY A 119 -2.78 5.61 1.35
C GLY A 119 -1.36 5.38 0.82
N SER A 120 -0.90 6.24 -0.08
CA SER A 120 0.47 6.18 -0.64
C SER A 120 1.55 6.42 0.42
N ILE A 121 1.33 7.38 1.33
CA ILE A 121 2.23 7.65 2.44
C ILE A 121 2.30 6.43 3.38
N LEU A 122 1.15 5.91 3.80
CA LEU A 122 1.07 4.75 4.69
C LEU A 122 1.73 3.52 4.07
N GLY A 123 1.51 3.29 2.76
CA GLY A 123 2.16 2.23 1.99
C GLY A 123 3.69 2.31 2.05
N GLY A 124 4.25 3.50 1.81
CA GLY A 124 5.69 3.73 1.93
C GLY A 124 6.23 3.50 3.34
N MET A 125 5.48 3.88 4.37
CA MET A 125 5.87 3.62 5.76
C MET A 125 5.93 2.12 6.10
N MET A 126 5.10 1.29 5.47
CA MET A 126 5.06 -0.15 5.77
C MET A 126 6.26 -0.92 5.22
N ALA A 127 6.84 -0.49 4.10
CA ALA A 127 7.91 -1.21 3.40
C ALA A 127 9.07 -1.68 4.32
N PRO A 128 9.74 -0.82 5.12
CA PRO A 128 10.84 -1.28 5.96
C PRO A 128 10.42 -2.26 7.06
N MET A 129 9.21 -2.11 7.61
CA MET A 129 8.69 -3.03 8.62
C MET A 129 8.38 -4.39 8.02
N TYR A 130 7.83 -4.39 6.81
CA TYR A 130 7.52 -5.60 6.05
C TYR A 130 8.81 -6.37 5.69
N PHE A 131 9.85 -5.69 5.20
CA PHE A 131 11.13 -6.35 4.88
C PHE A 131 11.81 -6.96 6.13
N ASP A 132 11.78 -6.28 7.28
CA ASP A 132 12.27 -6.84 8.54
C ASP A 132 11.43 -8.06 9.00
N TYR A 133 10.12 -8.03 8.78
CA TYR A 133 9.24 -9.18 9.04
C TYR A 133 9.56 -10.37 8.13
N ILE A 134 9.72 -10.15 6.83
CA ILE A 134 10.09 -11.18 5.85
C ILE A 134 11.41 -11.84 6.22
N GLY A 135 12.44 -11.04 6.56
CA GLY A 135 13.73 -11.56 7.00
C GLY A 135 13.68 -12.39 8.29
N LYS A 136 12.62 -12.25 9.11
CA LYS A 136 12.43 -13.03 10.34
C LYS A 136 11.62 -14.30 10.12
N ILE A 137 10.68 -14.31 9.17
CA ILE A 137 9.86 -15.51 8.91
C ILE A 137 10.56 -16.52 7.99
N PHE A 138 11.47 -16.04 7.13
CA PHE A 138 12.27 -16.88 6.24
C PHE A 138 13.71 -17.00 6.76
N PRO A 139 14.18 -18.21 7.13
CA PRO A 139 15.56 -18.39 7.59
C PRO A 139 16.57 -18.14 6.47
N SER A 140 17.68 -17.48 6.80
CA SER A 140 18.82 -17.27 5.91
C SER A 140 19.40 -18.62 5.43
N GLY A 141 19.70 -18.72 4.13
CA GLY A 141 20.37 -19.89 3.54
C GLY A 141 19.48 -20.98 2.94
N ARG A 142 18.20 -20.70 2.63
CA ARG A 142 17.31 -21.63 1.93
C ARG A 142 16.77 -21.06 0.62
N GLY A 143 17.64 -20.51 -0.22
CA GLY A 143 17.25 -20.09 -1.55
C GLY A 143 16.99 -21.26 -2.48
N LEU A 144 15.81 -21.29 -3.09
CA LEU A 144 15.70 -21.45 -4.54
C LEU A 144 15.88 -20.08 -5.26
N PHE A 145 15.85 -18.97 -4.50
CA PHE A 145 15.94 -17.57 -4.98
C PHE A 145 17.10 -16.77 -4.35
N SER A 146 18.13 -17.46 -3.87
CA SER A 146 19.45 -16.86 -3.59
C SER A 146 20.43 -17.40 -4.62
N ALA A 147 20.34 -16.87 -5.84
CA ALA A 147 21.37 -16.93 -6.86
C ALA A 147 21.68 -15.49 -7.27
#